data_AF-A0A6P0I4M4-F1
#
_entry.id   AF-A0A6P0I4M4-F1
#
_cell.length_a   1.000
_cell.length_b   1.000
_cell.length_c   1.000
_cell.angle_alpha   90.00
_cell.angle_beta   90.00
_cell.angle_gamma   90.00
#
_symmetry.space_group_name_H-M   'P 1'
#
loop_
_entity.id
_entity.type
_entity.pdbx_description
1 polymer ?
#
loop_
_entity_poly.entity_id
_entity_poly.type
_entity_poly.pdbx_seq_one_letter_code
_entity_poly.pdbx_strand_id
1 'polypeptide(L)'
;QLHGDTFIVGYDSYVTHFTLLPRQYSSKRPLPFAYWLAVAHWLNFEQSGELLQPRINSSDNWVSQVKNHINQTTGEYGFLDLFSNSSRLQPLTKFSYKLGQMWMHPIIDFSVPPEAVFQRLPAWQLLESNDSPLLPLTTLDKRPSIVIIAAGYKDAGLVAPGGDNFPLPAAVGYWRSQDSPSPSKLFTGGEIHAYMVHHLLNQRLVIPIPNLWLIVLAALLGKGTILVLENRTQTQKQEIILLLFLLTLIYALASLQIYISAAILLPWLLPSLTFWIYIFLYLINRKSTY
;
A
#
# COMPACT_ATOMS: atom_id res chain seq x y z
N GLN A 1 -12.92 6.89 16.19
CA GLN A 1 -12.26 5.67 15.66
C GLN A 1 -11.99 5.89 14.17
N LEU A 2 -10.72 5.92 13.76
CA LEU A 2 -10.28 6.21 12.38
C LEU A 2 -10.46 4.99 11.42
N HIS A 3 -11.28 4.01 11.80
CA HIS A 3 -11.50 2.76 11.06
C HIS A 3 -12.30 2.93 9.76
N GLY A 4 -12.85 4.12 9.46
CA GLY A 4 -13.64 4.36 8.25
C GLY A 4 -12.85 4.34 6.94
N ASP A 5 -11.52 4.35 7.05
CA ASP A 5 -10.59 4.58 5.95
C ASP A 5 -9.85 3.33 5.48
N THR A 6 -9.93 2.25 6.24
CA THR A 6 -9.11 1.06 6.04
C THR A 6 -9.95 -0.20 6.07
N PHE A 7 -9.58 -1.18 5.23
CA PHE A 7 -10.14 -2.51 5.37
C PHE A 7 -9.29 -3.29 6.37
N ILE A 8 -9.92 -3.67 7.47
CA ILE A 8 -9.38 -4.60 8.45
C ILE A 8 -9.61 -6.01 7.91
N VAL A 9 -8.54 -6.80 7.73
CA VAL A 9 -8.64 -8.16 7.20
C VAL A 9 -8.06 -9.17 8.20
N GLY A 10 -8.77 -10.27 8.41
CA GLY A 10 -8.35 -11.37 9.28
C GLY A 10 -8.79 -11.24 10.74
N TYR A 11 -8.51 -12.27 11.53
CA TYR A 11 -8.90 -12.37 12.95
C TYR A 11 -8.12 -11.40 13.85
N ASP A 12 -6.90 -11.03 13.46
CA ASP A 12 -5.99 -10.21 14.28
C ASP A 12 -6.04 -8.70 13.95
N SER A 13 -7.04 -8.27 13.19
CA SER A 13 -7.22 -6.85 12.83
C SER A 13 -6.06 -6.19 12.06
N TYR A 14 -5.41 -6.93 11.15
CA TYR A 14 -4.37 -6.36 10.29
C TYR A 14 -4.96 -5.38 9.27
N VAL A 15 -4.43 -4.16 9.28
CA VAL A 15 -4.76 -3.14 8.29
C VAL A 15 -3.78 -3.23 7.13
N THR A 16 -4.28 -3.61 5.97
CA THR A 16 -3.44 -3.98 4.82
C THR A 16 -3.87 -3.33 3.51
N HIS A 17 -5.12 -2.86 3.41
CA HIS A 17 -5.68 -2.37 2.15
C HIS A 17 -6.26 -0.97 2.29
N PHE A 18 -6.21 -0.21 1.20
CA PHE A 18 -6.80 1.12 1.10
C PHE A 18 -8.32 1.07 0.96
N THR A 19 -9.03 2.06 1.50
CA THR A 19 -10.39 2.30 1.01
C THR A 19 -10.34 2.90 -0.39
N LEU A 20 -10.96 2.21 -1.35
CA LEU A 20 -11.01 2.65 -2.74
C LEU A 20 -12.17 3.62 -2.98
N LEU A 21 -11.89 4.65 -3.76
CA LEU A 21 -12.88 5.61 -4.22
C LEU A 21 -13.81 4.97 -5.26
N PRO A 22 -15.06 5.43 -5.38
CA PRO A 22 -15.94 4.98 -6.46
C PRO A 22 -15.34 5.37 -7.82
N ARG A 23 -15.61 4.55 -8.84
CA ARG A 23 -15.14 4.85 -10.22
C ARG A 23 -15.80 6.09 -10.84
N GLN A 24 -17.00 6.44 -10.38
CA GLN A 24 -17.78 7.58 -10.86
C GLN A 24 -18.28 8.42 -9.69
N TYR A 25 -18.43 9.74 -9.92
CA TYR A 25 -19.07 10.69 -9.00
C TYR A 25 -20.57 10.42 -8.88
N SER A 26 -20.94 9.34 -8.23
CA SER A 26 -22.34 9.01 -7.91
C SER A 26 -22.50 8.60 -6.45
N SER A 27 -21.39 8.33 -5.76
CA SER A 27 -21.45 7.89 -4.38
C SER A 27 -21.62 9.08 -3.44
N LYS A 28 -22.69 9.02 -2.63
CA LYS A 28 -22.90 9.89 -1.46
C LYS A 28 -21.92 9.62 -0.31
N ARG A 29 -20.94 8.73 -0.49
CA ARG A 29 -19.98 8.41 0.58
C ARG A 29 -19.01 9.57 0.78
N PRO A 30 -18.75 9.96 2.03
CA PRO A 30 -17.69 10.93 2.31
C PRO A 30 -16.35 10.39 1.85
N LEU A 31 -15.45 11.29 1.45
CA LEU A 31 -14.05 10.91 1.22
C LEU A 31 -13.43 10.39 2.53
N PRO A 32 -12.62 9.33 2.46
CA PRO A 32 -11.87 8.89 3.63
C PRO A 32 -10.90 9.98 4.12
N PHE A 33 -10.64 10.00 5.42
CA PHE A 33 -9.76 10.95 6.09
C PHE A 33 -8.37 11.10 5.45
N ALA A 34 -7.69 10.00 5.07
CA ALA A 34 -6.40 10.06 4.39
C ALA A 34 -6.46 10.81 3.05
N TYR A 35 -7.55 10.65 2.30
CA TYR A 35 -7.76 11.40 1.06
C TYR A 35 -8.00 12.88 1.34
N TRP A 36 -8.75 13.22 2.39
CA TRP A 36 -8.93 14.62 2.80
C TRP A 36 -7.60 15.29 3.17
N LEU A 37 -6.74 14.61 3.91
CA LEU A 37 -5.41 15.12 4.24
C LEU A 37 -4.56 15.33 2.98
N ALA A 38 -4.61 14.40 2.03
CA ALA A 38 -3.89 14.53 0.77
C ALA A 38 -4.43 15.70 -0.07
N VAL A 39 -5.76 15.88 -0.17
CA VAL A 39 -6.38 17.04 -0.83
C VAL A 39 -5.95 18.35 -0.16
N ALA A 40 -6.00 18.40 1.17
CA ALA A 40 -5.62 19.60 1.92
C ALA A 40 -4.14 19.95 1.71
N HIS A 41 -3.25 18.96 1.69
CA HIS A 41 -1.84 19.18 1.38
C HIS A 41 -1.66 19.72 -0.04
N TRP A 42 -2.28 19.05 -1.02
CA TRP A 42 -2.19 19.44 -2.41
C TRP A 42 -2.66 20.90 -2.64
N LEU A 43 -3.83 21.25 -2.11
CA LEU A 43 -4.41 22.61 -2.25
C LEU A 43 -3.55 23.70 -1.63
N ASN A 44 -3.08 23.48 -0.40
CA ASN A 44 -2.40 24.51 0.37
C ASN A 44 -0.93 24.68 -0.08
N PHE A 45 -0.32 23.64 -0.65
CA PHE A 45 1.12 23.64 -0.86
C PHE A 45 1.59 23.41 -2.30
N GLU A 46 0.86 22.66 -3.13
CA GLU A 46 1.28 22.44 -4.52
C GLU A 46 0.75 23.52 -5.47
N GLN A 47 -0.44 24.06 -5.19
CA GLN A 47 -1.13 24.89 -6.19
C GLN A 47 -1.01 26.40 -5.98
N SER A 48 -1.14 26.91 -4.75
CA SER A 48 -1.37 28.35 -4.57
C SER A 48 -0.56 29.00 -3.45
N GLY A 49 -0.08 28.25 -2.46
CA GLY A 49 0.52 28.82 -1.25
C GLY A 49 -0.45 29.67 -0.41
N GLU A 50 -1.68 29.90 -0.87
CA GLU A 50 -2.75 30.60 -0.18
C GLU A 50 -3.72 29.57 0.41
N LEU A 51 -3.88 29.61 1.73
CA LEU A 51 -4.75 28.67 2.42
C LEU A 51 -6.21 28.89 2.00
N LEU A 52 -6.87 27.83 1.51
CA LEU A 52 -8.30 27.91 1.24
C LEU A 52 -9.03 28.11 2.56
N GLN A 53 -9.65 29.28 2.74
CA GLN A 53 -10.41 29.59 3.94
C GLN A 53 -11.91 29.31 3.74
N PRO A 54 -12.60 28.73 4.73
CA PRO A 54 -14.03 28.50 4.66
C PRO A 54 -14.79 29.83 4.64
N ARG A 55 -15.68 30.00 3.66
CA ARG A 55 -16.60 31.14 3.62
C ARG A 55 -17.76 30.85 4.57
N ILE A 56 -17.65 31.32 5.81
CA ILE A 56 -18.63 31.08 6.89
C ILE A 56 -20.02 31.65 6.53
N ASN A 57 -20.06 32.70 5.71
CA ASN A 57 -21.31 33.34 5.27
C ASN A 57 -21.94 32.69 4.01
N SER A 58 -21.39 31.58 3.51
CA SER A 58 -21.90 30.89 2.33
C SER A 58 -23.02 29.90 2.69
N SER A 59 -24.04 29.79 1.84
CA SER A 59 -25.02 28.71 1.90
C SER A 59 -24.47 27.36 1.46
N ASP A 60 -23.32 27.36 0.76
CA ASP A 60 -22.68 26.14 0.27
C ASP A 60 -21.85 25.48 1.37
N ASN A 61 -21.99 24.17 1.52
CA ASN A 61 -21.15 23.41 2.45
C ASN A 61 -19.66 23.46 2.04
N TRP A 62 -18.77 23.28 3.02
CA TRP A 62 -17.32 23.33 2.80
C TRP A 62 -16.84 22.37 1.71
N VAL A 63 -17.36 21.14 1.68
CA VAL A 63 -16.97 20.14 0.68
C VAL A 63 -17.26 20.63 -0.75
N SER A 64 -18.40 21.28 -0.97
CA SER A 64 -18.76 21.91 -2.25
C SER A 64 -17.85 23.09 -2.57
N GLN A 65 -17.49 23.91 -1.58
CA GLN A 65 -16.53 25.02 -1.77
C GLN A 65 -15.17 24.49 -2.24
N VAL A 66 -14.66 23.41 -1.63
CA VAL A 66 -13.39 22.77 -2.03
C VAL A 66 -13.48 22.19 -3.44
N LYS A 67 -14.57 21.47 -3.77
CA LYS A 67 -14.77 20.92 -5.13
C LYS A 67 -14.77 22.00 -6.20
N ASN A 68 -15.50 23.09 -5.95
CA ASN A 68 -15.60 24.21 -6.88
C ASN A 68 -14.24 24.87 -7.07
N HIS A 69 -13.45 25.01 -6.00
CA HIS A 69 -12.10 25.53 -6.08
C HIS A 69 -11.19 24.64 -6.94
N ILE A 70 -11.16 23.32 -6.69
CA ILE A 70 -10.38 22.37 -7.51
C ILE A 70 -10.76 22.48 -9.00
N ASN A 71 -12.05 22.51 -9.31
CA ASN A 71 -12.53 22.61 -10.69
C ASN A 71 -12.08 23.92 -11.36
N GLN A 72 -12.12 25.04 -10.62
CA GLN A 72 -11.66 26.33 -11.13
C GLN A 72 -10.15 26.38 -11.37
N THR A 73 -9.35 25.72 -10.53
CA THR A 73 -7.89 25.86 -10.57
C THR A 73 -7.18 24.80 -11.42
N THR A 74 -7.76 23.60 -11.56
CA THR A 74 -7.15 22.49 -12.34
C THR A 74 -7.88 22.17 -13.64
N GLY A 75 -9.13 22.60 -13.79
CA GLY A 75 -10.02 22.10 -14.84
C GLY A 75 -10.48 20.66 -14.62
N GLU A 76 -10.21 20.06 -13.46
CA GLU A 76 -10.67 18.73 -13.09
C GLU A 76 -12.06 18.75 -12.46
N TYR A 77 -12.88 17.75 -12.77
CA TYR A 77 -14.27 17.70 -12.34
C TYR A 77 -14.44 17.13 -10.91
N GLY A 78 -13.39 17.22 -10.07
CA GLY A 78 -13.42 17.08 -8.61
C GLY A 78 -12.27 16.25 -8.01
N PHE A 79 -12.48 15.76 -6.79
CA PHE A 79 -11.49 15.02 -5.99
C PHE A 79 -10.94 13.72 -6.59
N LEU A 80 -11.71 12.96 -7.37
CA LEU A 80 -11.28 11.69 -7.95
C LEU A 80 -10.11 11.86 -8.91
N ASP A 81 -10.06 12.99 -9.61
CA ASP A 81 -9.11 13.27 -10.69
C ASP A 81 -7.71 13.62 -10.13
N LEU A 82 -7.67 14.19 -8.93
CA LEU A 82 -6.43 14.43 -8.17
C LEU A 82 -5.67 13.15 -7.79
N PHE A 83 -6.35 11.99 -7.78
CA PHE A 83 -5.74 10.72 -7.38
C PHE A 83 -5.58 9.77 -8.56
N SER A 84 -4.53 8.95 -8.47
CA SER A 84 -4.23 7.92 -9.48
C SER A 84 -5.42 6.99 -9.69
N ASN A 85 -5.57 6.47 -10.91
CA ASN A 85 -6.67 5.55 -11.25
C ASN A 85 -6.67 4.28 -10.37
N SER A 86 -5.53 3.90 -9.81
CA SER A 86 -5.43 2.76 -8.88
C SER A 86 -6.15 3.01 -7.54
N SER A 87 -6.34 4.27 -7.13
CA SER A 87 -7.16 4.62 -5.94
C SER A 87 -8.66 4.34 -6.14
N ARG A 88 -9.09 4.13 -7.39
CA ARG A 88 -10.49 3.94 -7.76
C ARG A 88 -10.82 2.45 -7.84
N LEU A 89 -12.04 2.11 -7.46
CA LEU A 89 -12.55 0.74 -7.52
C LEU A 89 -12.65 0.26 -8.97
N GLN A 90 -11.73 -0.62 -9.35
CA GLN A 90 -11.68 -1.20 -10.69
C GLN A 90 -12.74 -2.30 -10.86
N PRO A 91 -13.27 -2.51 -12.10
CA PRO A 91 -14.29 -3.53 -12.36
C PRO A 91 -13.86 -4.94 -11.97
N LEU A 92 -12.60 -5.29 -12.25
CA LEU A 92 -12.05 -6.61 -11.93
C LEU A 92 -11.93 -6.83 -10.42
N THR A 93 -11.49 -5.81 -9.69
CA THR A 93 -11.47 -5.81 -8.21
C THR A 93 -12.88 -5.93 -7.65
N LYS A 94 -13.84 -5.15 -8.16
CA LYS A 94 -15.27 -5.25 -7.77
C LYS A 94 -15.85 -6.63 -8.04
N PHE A 95 -15.50 -7.24 -9.19
CA PHE A 95 -15.91 -8.60 -9.51
C PHE A 95 -15.33 -9.61 -8.52
N SER A 96 -14.04 -9.48 -8.18
CA SER A 96 -13.38 -10.38 -7.24
C SER A 96 -14.03 -10.39 -5.87
N TYR A 97 -14.60 -9.27 -5.40
CA TYR A 97 -15.34 -9.22 -4.14
C TYR A 97 -16.55 -10.16 -4.11
N LYS A 98 -17.21 -10.38 -5.26
CA LYS A 98 -18.32 -11.36 -5.36
C LYS A 98 -17.85 -12.80 -5.13
N LEU A 99 -16.57 -13.07 -5.37
CA LEU A 99 -15.93 -14.36 -5.14
C LEU A 99 -15.26 -14.44 -3.75
N GLY A 100 -15.44 -13.42 -2.89
CA GLY A 100 -14.75 -13.32 -1.61
C GLY A 100 -13.23 -13.10 -1.75
N GLN A 101 -12.79 -12.60 -2.91
CA GLN A 101 -11.38 -12.33 -3.23
C GLN A 101 -11.12 -10.83 -3.33
N MET A 102 -9.87 -10.38 -3.23
CA MET A 102 -9.47 -8.97 -3.34
C MET A 102 -8.45 -8.77 -4.49
N TRP A 103 -8.78 -9.26 -5.67
CA TRP A 103 -7.85 -9.21 -6.81
C TRP A 103 -7.53 -7.77 -7.19
N MET A 104 -6.23 -7.48 -7.38
CA MET A 104 -5.74 -6.18 -7.79
C MET A 104 -6.16 -5.04 -6.84
N HIS A 105 -6.55 -5.34 -5.60
CA HIS A 105 -6.86 -4.32 -4.61
C HIS A 105 -5.55 -3.72 -4.10
N PRO A 106 -5.34 -2.40 -4.24
CA PRO A 106 -4.16 -1.75 -3.67
C PRO A 106 -3.95 -2.00 -2.18
N ILE A 107 -2.69 -2.27 -1.83
CA ILE A 107 -2.25 -2.50 -0.45
C ILE A 107 -1.48 -1.30 0.09
N ILE A 108 -1.45 -1.15 1.41
CA ILE A 108 -0.57 -0.20 2.10
C ILE A 108 0.85 -0.79 2.09
N ASP A 109 1.77 -0.10 1.41
CA ASP A 109 3.14 -0.56 1.29
C ASP A 109 3.97 -0.11 2.50
N PHE A 110 4.17 -1.06 3.42
CA PHE A 110 4.99 -0.88 4.61
C PHE A 110 6.48 -1.16 4.39
N SER A 111 6.91 -1.46 3.17
CA SER A 111 8.34 -1.67 2.87
C SER A 111 9.15 -0.38 2.94
N VAL A 112 8.49 0.77 2.77
CA VAL A 112 9.13 2.09 2.92
C VAL A 112 9.46 2.32 4.40
N PRO A 113 10.72 2.69 4.74
CA PRO A 113 11.13 2.91 6.13
C PRO A 113 10.28 4.03 6.77
N PRO A 114 9.81 3.87 8.02
CA PRO A 114 8.96 4.86 8.68
C PRO A 114 9.53 6.27 8.66
N GLU A 115 10.85 6.41 8.76
CA GLU A 115 11.60 7.67 8.82
C GLU A 115 11.51 8.46 7.51
N ALA A 116 11.25 7.77 6.39
CA ALA A 116 10.99 8.39 5.09
C ALA A 116 9.51 8.80 4.91
N VAL A 117 8.61 8.29 5.76
CA VAL A 117 7.16 8.49 5.66
C VAL A 117 6.67 9.52 6.66
N PHE A 118 7.13 9.45 7.91
CA PHE A 118 6.71 10.34 8.98
C PHE A 118 7.76 10.45 10.08
N GLN A 119 7.63 11.51 10.86
CA GLN A 119 8.37 11.69 12.09
C GLN A 119 7.44 11.54 13.29
N ARG A 120 7.84 10.74 14.30
CA ARG A 120 7.11 10.67 15.57
C ARG A 120 7.60 11.77 16.51
N LEU A 121 6.66 12.56 17.02
CA LEU A 121 6.92 13.54 18.07
C LEU A 121 6.01 13.24 19.27
N PRO A 122 6.56 12.87 20.44
CA PRO A 122 5.78 12.75 21.65
C PRO A 122 5.12 14.08 22.02
N ALA A 123 3.86 14.03 22.47
CA ALA A 123 3.10 15.24 22.80
C ALA A 123 3.77 16.08 23.90
N TRP A 124 4.38 15.45 24.91
CA TRP A 124 5.13 16.16 25.95
C TRP A 124 6.32 16.93 25.36
N GLN A 125 7.03 16.36 24.39
CA GLN A 125 8.16 17.00 23.75
C GLN A 125 7.72 18.20 22.88
N LEU A 126 6.54 18.11 22.27
CA LEU A 126 5.93 19.25 21.58
C LEU A 126 5.57 20.38 22.55
N LEU A 127 5.03 20.05 23.73
CA LEU A 127 4.56 21.03 24.72
C LEU A 127 5.69 21.67 25.54
N GLU A 128 6.76 20.93 25.83
CA GLU A 128 7.87 21.40 26.67
C GLU A 128 8.93 22.20 25.91
N SER A 129 8.84 22.25 24.59
CA SER A 129 9.91 22.80 23.78
C SER A 129 9.72 24.29 23.46
N ASN A 130 10.63 25.11 23.97
CA ASN A 130 11.06 26.35 23.31
C ASN A 130 12.33 26.11 22.45
N ASP A 131 13.06 25.00 22.66
CA ASP A 131 14.38 24.70 22.05
C ASP A 131 14.47 23.32 21.35
N SER A 132 13.36 22.65 21.07
CA SER A 132 13.41 21.36 20.36
C SER A 132 13.88 21.58 18.92
N PRO A 133 14.82 20.78 18.40
CA PRO A 133 15.28 20.85 17.01
C PRO A 133 14.16 20.56 15.98
N LEU A 134 12.99 20.11 16.45
CA LEU A 134 11.80 19.84 15.64
C LEU A 134 10.80 21.01 15.63
N LEU A 135 10.94 22.01 16.50
CA LEU A 135 10.13 23.23 16.45
C LEU A 135 10.26 23.99 15.14
N PRO A 136 11.47 24.18 14.55
CA PRO A 136 11.63 24.79 13.23
C PRO A 136 11.06 23.93 12.08
N LEU A 137 10.82 22.64 12.31
CA LEU A 137 10.11 21.76 11.38
C LEU A 137 8.59 21.89 11.53
N THR A 138 8.12 22.26 12.73
CA THR A 138 6.70 22.54 13.04
C THR A 138 6.31 24.01 12.93
N THR A 139 7.25 24.95 12.71
CA THR A 139 6.91 26.33 12.35
C THR A 139 6.20 26.27 11.01
N LEU A 140 4.86 26.25 11.09
CA LEU A 140 3.92 26.08 9.99
C LEU A 140 4.14 27.06 8.82
N ASP A 141 4.92 28.11 9.04
CA ASP A 141 5.15 29.21 8.11
C ASP A 141 6.06 28.85 6.93
N LYS A 142 6.77 27.71 6.92
CA LYS A 142 7.77 27.42 5.87
C LYS A 142 7.81 26.03 5.28
N ARG A 143 7.04 25.04 5.77
CA ARG A 143 7.01 23.69 5.17
C ARG A 143 5.61 23.10 5.13
N PRO A 144 5.22 22.45 4.01
CA PRO A 144 4.06 21.57 3.97
C PRO A 144 4.25 20.46 5.00
N SER A 145 3.51 20.49 6.09
CA SER A 145 3.60 19.44 7.12
C SER A 145 2.20 19.07 7.58
N ILE A 146 1.89 17.78 7.46
CA ILE A 146 0.63 17.22 7.92
C ILE A 146 0.88 16.69 9.33
N VAL A 147 0.24 17.32 10.31
CA VAL A 147 0.32 16.89 11.71
C VAL A 147 -0.85 15.95 11.99
N ILE A 148 -0.53 14.68 12.29
CA ILE A 148 -1.50 13.67 12.69
C ILE A 148 -1.32 13.41 14.19
N ILE A 149 -2.36 13.73 14.97
CA ILE A 149 -2.36 13.50 16.42
C ILE A 149 -3.01 12.13 16.68
N ALA A 150 -2.20 11.18 17.13
CA ALA A 150 -2.65 9.86 17.54
C ALA A 150 -2.61 9.75 19.07
N ALA A 151 -3.75 9.45 19.67
CA ALA A 151 -3.87 9.30 21.11
C ALA A 151 -4.13 7.83 21.49
N GLY A 152 -3.48 7.35 22.55
CA GLY A 152 -3.60 5.97 23.03
C GLY A 152 -4.45 5.79 24.29
N TYR A 153 -5.07 6.87 24.81
CA TYR A 153 -5.80 6.88 26.07
C TYR A 153 -7.31 7.06 25.88
N LYS A 154 -8.10 6.63 26.87
CA LYS A 154 -9.56 6.59 26.81
C LYS A 154 -10.18 7.98 26.60
N ASP A 155 -9.67 8.99 27.29
CA ASP A 155 -10.20 10.37 27.25
C ASP A 155 -10.03 11.05 25.88
N ALA A 156 -9.25 10.45 24.96
CA ALA A 156 -9.20 10.85 23.56
C ALA A 156 -10.36 10.30 22.70
N GLY A 157 -11.42 9.78 23.34
CA GLY A 157 -12.57 9.22 22.64
C GLY A 157 -12.36 7.78 22.14
N LEU A 158 -11.41 7.05 22.72
CA LEU A 158 -11.24 5.63 22.47
C LEU A 158 -12.16 4.81 23.38
N VAL A 159 -12.76 3.74 22.84
CA VAL A 159 -13.61 2.81 23.60
C VAL A 159 -12.82 2.13 24.72
N ALA A 160 -11.55 1.81 24.46
CA ALA A 160 -10.61 1.26 25.42
C ALA A 160 -9.21 1.86 25.20
N PRO A 161 -8.36 1.93 26.24
CA PRO A 161 -6.95 2.28 26.08
C PRO A 161 -6.29 1.41 25.00
N GLY A 162 -5.52 2.05 24.11
CA GLY A 162 -4.90 1.36 22.97
C GLY A 162 -5.87 0.86 21.89
N GLY A 163 -7.14 1.29 21.91
CA GLY A 163 -8.14 0.91 20.89
C GLY A 163 -7.88 1.46 19.48
N ASP A 164 -6.79 2.21 19.28
CA ASP A 164 -6.26 2.66 17.98
C ASP A 164 -4.87 2.05 17.69
N ASN A 165 -4.49 1.00 18.43
CA ASN A 165 -3.27 0.25 18.17
C ASN A 165 -3.59 -0.99 17.35
N PHE A 166 -2.72 -1.28 16.40
CA PHE A 166 -2.78 -2.40 15.48
C PHE A 166 -1.54 -3.28 15.62
N PRO A 167 -1.61 -4.54 15.17
CA PRO A 167 -0.42 -5.38 15.08
C PRO A 167 0.65 -4.72 14.21
N LEU A 168 1.90 -4.79 14.66
CA LEU A 168 3.03 -4.23 13.93
C LEU A 168 3.23 -4.97 12.59
N PRO A 169 3.21 -4.27 11.43
CA PRO A 169 3.55 -4.89 10.16
C PRO A 169 5.01 -5.36 10.17
N ALA A 170 5.28 -6.54 9.59
CA ALA A 170 6.60 -7.16 9.64
C ALA A 170 7.72 -6.25 9.08
N ALA A 171 7.44 -5.54 7.98
CA ALA A 171 8.40 -4.61 7.37
C ALA A 171 8.70 -3.41 8.29
N VAL A 172 7.70 -2.82 8.94
CA VAL A 172 7.90 -1.76 9.94
C VAL A 172 8.70 -2.29 11.13
N GLY A 173 8.40 -3.51 11.58
CA GLY A 173 9.14 -4.17 12.66
C GLY A 173 10.62 -4.39 12.32
N TYR A 174 10.91 -4.79 11.09
CA TYR A 174 12.28 -4.90 10.59
C TYR A 174 13.00 -3.54 10.69
N TRP A 175 12.43 -2.47 10.13
CA TRP A 175 13.06 -1.14 10.16
C TRP A 175 13.30 -0.63 11.58
N ARG A 176 12.28 -0.68 12.45
CA ARG A 176 12.42 -0.24 13.84
C ARG A 176 13.48 -1.02 14.62
N SER A 177 13.68 -2.31 14.30
CA SER A 177 14.71 -3.11 14.94
C SER A 177 16.14 -2.73 14.55
N GLN A 178 16.32 -2.06 13.41
CA GLN A 178 17.62 -1.52 12.99
C GLN A 178 17.95 -0.22 13.76
N ASP A 179 16.94 0.59 14.05
CA ASP A 179 17.13 1.92 14.65
C ASP A 179 17.18 1.91 16.19
N SER A 180 16.60 0.89 16.84
CA SER A 180 16.56 0.82 18.29
C SER A 180 16.70 -0.61 18.82
N PRO A 181 17.52 -0.84 19.87
CA PRO A 181 17.64 -2.16 20.51
C PRO A 181 16.38 -2.60 21.27
N SER A 182 15.40 -1.71 21.49
CA SER A 182 14.12 -2.04 22.12
C SER A 182 12.98 -1.30 21.41
N PRO A 183 12.64 -1.72 20.17
CA PRO A 183 11.68 -1.01 19.36
C PRO A 183 10.26 -1.16 19.93
N SER A 184 9.47 -0.09 19.84
CA SER A 184 8.04 -0.16 20.15
C SER A 184 7.38 -1.21 19.26
N LYS A 185 6.61 -2.10 19.89
CA LYS A 185 5.81 -3.12 19.20
C LYS A 185 4.43 -2.61 18.77
N LEU A 186 4.09 -1.37 19.12
CA LEU A 186 2.78 -0.79 18.86
C LEU A 186 2.80 -0.05 17.52
N PHE A 187 1.77 -0.28 16.69
CA PHE A 187 1.56 0.46 15.46
C PHE A 187 0.23 1.21 15.55
N THR A 188 0.25 2.54 15.50
CA THR A 188 -0.98 3.34 15.77
C THR A 188 -1.76 3.62 14.50
N GLY A 189 -3.05 3.94 14.65
CA GLY A 189 -3.90 4.41 13.55
C GLY A 189 -3.31 5.64 12.86
N GLY A 190 -2.69 6.55 13.61
CA GLY A 190 -2.00 7.70 13.03
C GLY A 190 -0.85 7.31 12.10
N GLU A 191 -0.09 6.26 12.43
CA GLU A 191 1.00 5.77 11.57
C GLU A 191 0.46 5.13 10.29
N ILE A 192 -0.64 4.37 10.39
CA ILE A 192 -1.34 3.83 9.21
C ILE A 192 -1.75 4.96 8.28
N HIS A 193 -2.38 6.01 8.81
CA HIS A 193 -2.81 7.15 8.00
C HIS A 193 -1.63 7.93 7.43
N ALA A 194 -0.52 8.05 8.16
CA ALA A 194 0.70 8.65 7.63
C ALA A 194 1.22 7.89 6.40
N TYR A 195 1.29 6.55 6.47
CA TYR A 195 1.58 5.73 5.30
C TYR A 195 0.57 5.95 4.19
N MET A 196 -0.74 5.93 4.46
CA MET A 196 -1.75 6.12 3.42
C MET A 196 -1.62 7.46 2.71
N VAL A 197 -1.47 8.56 3.47
CA VAL A 197 -1.30 9.90 2.94
C VAL A 197 -0.01 9.99 2.11
N HIS A 198 1.10 9.45 2.62
CA HIS A 198 2.35 9.40 1.88
C HIS A 198 2.21 8.69 0.52
N HIS A 199 1.53 7.55 0.46
CA HIS A 199 1.30 6.84 -0.81
C HIS A 199 0.38 7.60 -1.76
N LEU A 200 -0.64 8.30 -1.24
CA LEU A 200 -1.55 9.12 -2.03
C LEU A 200 -0.81 10.32 -2.63
N LEU A 201 -0.01 11.04 -1.83
CA LEU A 201 0.78 12.18 -2.28
C LEU A 201 1.84 11.79 -3.31
N ASN A 202 2.50 10.64 -3.11
CA ASN A 202 3.48 10.12 -4.08
C ASN A 202 2.84 9.39 -5.27
N GLN A 203 1.51 9.34 -5.35
CA GLN A 203 0.75 8.62 -6.37
C GLN A 203 1.15 7.15 -6.56
N ARG A 204 1.74 6.53 -5.53
CA ARG A 204 2.34 5.20 -5.56
C ARG A 204 1.52 4.24 -4.72
N LEU A 205 0.44 3.72 -5.29
CA LEU A 205 -0.38 2.67 -4.66
C LEU A 205 0.03 1.30 -5.20
N VAL A 206 0.47 0.40 -4.31
CA VAL A 206 0.97 -0.92 -4.73
C VAL A 206 -0.17 -1.86 -5.07
N ILE A 207 -0.18 -2.40 -6.29
CA ILE A 207 -1.22 -3.31 -6.80
C ILE A 207 -0.67 -4.74 -6.85
N PRO A 208 -1.19 -5.68 -6.03
CA PRO A 208 -0.78 -7.07 -6.08
C PRO A 208 -1.47 -7.84 -7.21
N ILE A 209 -0.68 -8.58 -8.00
CA ILE A 209 -1.21 -9.61 -8.90
C ILE A 209 -1.61 -10.83 -8.05
N PRO A 210 -2.82 -11.40 -8.22
CA PRO A 210 -3.25 -12.57 -7.44
C PRO A 210 -2.32 -13.78 -7.60
N ASN A 211 -1.84 -14.34 -6.48
CA ASN A 211 -1.00 -15.55 -6.45
C ASN A 211 -1.59 -16.69 -7.29
N LEU A 212 -2.90 -16.91 -7.17
CA LEU A 212 -3.59 -18.02 -7.85
C LEU A 212 -3.40 -17.98 -9.37
N TRP A 213 -3.41 -16.79 -9.99
CA TRP A 213 -3.26 -16.67 -11.44
C TRP A 213 -1.88 -17.15 -11.90
N LEU A 214 -0.82 -16.72 -11.20
CA LEU A 214 0.53 -17.11 -11.55
C LEU A 214 0.86 -18.55 -11.15
N ILE A 215 0.23 -19.09 -10.10
CA ILE A 215 0.35 -20.52 -9.76
C ILE A 215 -0.24 -21.39 -10.86
N VAL A 216 -1.43 -21.06 -11.37
CA VAL A 216 -2.05 -21.80 -12.48
C VAL A 216 -1.19 -21.72 -13.74
N LEU A 217 -0.69 -20.53 -14.08
CA LEU A 217 0.23 -20.37 -15.22
C LEU A 217 1.51 -21.19 -15.03
N ALA A 218 2.11 -21.14 -13.84
CA ALA A 218 3.32 -21.90 -13.53
C ALA A 218 3.09 -23.43 -13.61
N ALA A 219 1.94 -23.93 -13.18
CA ALA A 219 1.58 -25.34 -13.31
C ALA A 219 1.47 -25.77 -14.78
N LEU A 220 0.86 -24.95 -15.63
CA LEU A 220 0.78 -25.20 -17.07
C LEU A 220 2.16 -25.19 -17.73
N LEU A 221 3.00 -24.21 -17.40
CA LEU A 221 4.38 -24.11 -17.91
C LEU A 221 5.25 -25.29 -17.45
N GLY A 222 5.09 -25.71 -16.19
CA GLY A 222 5.80 -26.88 -15.65
C GLY A 222 5.45 -28.16 -16.40
N LYS A 223 4.14 -28.42 -16.62
CA LYS A 223 3.69 -29.54 -17.44
C LYS A 223 4.19 -29.46 -18.89
N GLY A 224 4.12 -28.29 -19.51
CA GLY A 224 4.61 -28.08 -20.88
C GLY A 224 6.11 -28.36 -21.00
N THR A 225 6.89 -27.95 -19.99
CA THR A 225 8.33 -28.19 -19.93
C THR A 225 8.66 -29.68 -19.82
N ILE A 226 7.88 -30.46 -19.06
CA ILE A 226 8.07 -31.92 -18.97
C ILE A 226 7.95 -32.57 -20.36
N LEU A 227 6.95 -32.18 -21.16
CA LEU A 227 6.78 -32.69 -22.53
C LEU A 227 7.99 -32.38 -23.42
N VAL A 228 8.57 -31.18 -23.26
CA VAL A 228 9.79 -30.80 -24.00
C VAL A 228 11.00 -31.62 -23.55
N LEU A 229 11.09 -31.99 -22.25
CA LEU A 229 12.20 -32.75 -21.68
C LEU A 229 12.13 -34.25 -22.00
N GLU A 230 10.98 -34.82 -22.34
CA GLU A 230 10.78 -36.27 -22.50
C GLU A 230 11.71 -36.88 -23.57
N ASN A 231 11.81 -36.19 -24.71
CA ASN A 231 12.56 -36.63 -25.90
C ASN A 231 14.00 -36.09 -25.98
N ARG A 232 14.54 -35.56 -24.87
CA ARG A 232 15.88 -34.96 -24.84
C ARG A 232 16.92 -35.88 -24.21
N THR A 233 18.15 -35.78 -24.71
CA THR A 233 19.29 -36.49 -24.13
C THR A 233 19.59 -35.95 -22.73
N GLN A 234 20.34 -36.70 -21.92
CA GLN A 234 20.64 -36.30 -20.54
C GLN A 234 21.38 -34.95 -20.47
N THR A 235 22.33 -34.72 -21.39
CA THR A 235 23.07 -33.45 -21.49
C THR A 235 22.14 -32.29 -21.85
N GLN A 236 21.27 -32.47 -22.85
CA GLN A 236 20.29 -31.45 -23.25
C GLN A 236 19.32 -31.11 -22.12
N LYS A 237 18.91 -32.10 -21.32
CA LYS A 237 18.06 -31.85 -20.15
C LYS A 237 18.76 -30.98 -19.11
N GLN A 238 20.03 -31.25 -18.83
CA GLN A 238 20.81 -30.44 -17.88
C GLN A 238 20.95 -29.00 -18.36
N GLU A 239 21.23 -28.79 -19.65
CA GLU A 239 21.30 -27.46 -20.26
C GLU A 239 19.95 -26.73 -20.16
N ILE A 240 18.84 -27.39 -20.49
CA ILE A 240 17.50 -26.81 -20.38
C ILE A 240 17.16 -26.48 -18.92
N ILE A 241 17.46 -27.37 -17.97
CA ILE A 241 17.20 -27.13 -16.55
C ILE A 241 18.02 -25.94 -16.05
N LEU A 242 19.29 -25.82 -16.44
CA LEU A 242 20.14 -24.69 -16.10
C LEU A 242 19.58 -23.38 -16.66
N LEU A 243 19.14 -23.39 -17.92
CA LEU A 243 18.47 -22.24 -18.55
C LEU A 243 17.20 -21.84 -17.78
N LEU A 244 16.37 -22.80 -17.39
CA LEU A 244 15.14 -22.53 -16.64
C LEU A 244 15.40 -21.99 -15.24
N PHE A 245 16.47 -22.45 -14.59
CA PHE A 245 16.94 -21.89 -13.32
C PHE A 245 17.34 -20.42 -13.50
N LEU A 246 18.12 -20.12 -14.53
CA LEU A 246 18.51 -18.75 -14.85
C LEU A 246 17.29 -17.86 -15.16
N LEU A 247 16.33 -18.36 -15.95
CA LEU A 247 15.09 -17.66 -16.25
C LEU A 247 14.24 -17.39 -15.00
N THR A 248 14.21 -18.33 -14.05
CA THR A 248 13.52 -18.14 -12.77
C THR A 248 14.17 -17.02 -11.95
N LEU A 249 15.51 -16.96 -11.93
CA LEU A 249 16.25 -15.89 -11.25
C LEU A 249 15.98 -14.52 -11.90
N ILE A 250 16.02 -14.47 -13.24
CA ILE A 250 15.69 -13.27 -14.02
C ILE A 250 14.25 -12.84 -13.72
N TYR A 251 13.31 -13.77 -13.64
CA TYR A 251 11.91 -13.47 -13.32
C TYR A 251 11.74 -12.88 -11.91
N ALA A 252 12.47 -13.39 -10.91
CA ALA A 252 12.45 -12.82 -9.56
C ALA A 252 13.00 -11.38 -9.54
N LEU A 253 14.12 -11.14 -10.22
CA LEU A 253 14.71 -9.79 -10.33
C LEU A 253 13.80 -8.83 -11.12
N ALA A 254 13.22 -9.28 -12.22
CA ALA A 254 12.26 -8.49 -13.00
C ALA A 254 11.00 -8.16 -12.19
N SER A 255 10.52 -9.11 -11.38
CA SER A 255 9.38 -8.89 -10.48
C SER A 255 9.69 -7.80 -9.44
N LEU A 256 10.90 -7.81 -8.88
CA LEU A 256 11.36 -6.76 -7.97
C LEU A 256 11.48 -5.39 -8.67
N GLN A 257 12.03 -5.36 -9.89
CA GLN A 257 12.15 -4.11 -10.65
C GLN A 257 10.77 -3.52 -10.98
N ILE A 258 9.81 -4.35 -11.40
CA ILE A 258 8.43 -3.94 -11.67
C ILE A 258 7.76 -3.38 -10.40
N TYR A 259 8.03 -3.98 -9.25
CA TYR A 259 7.55 -3.46 -7.97
C TYR A 259 8.12 -2.07 -7.64
N ILE A 260 9.41 -1.85 -7.83
CA ILE A 260 10.07 -0.56 -7.58
C ILE A 260 9.53 0.51 -8.55
N SER A 261 9.51 0.21 -9.85
CA SER A 261 9.20 1.20 -10.90
C SER A 261 7.72 1.45 -11.13
N ALA A 262 6.88 0.40 -11.04
CA ALA A 262 5.46 0.49 -11.41
C ALA A 262 4.52 0.26 -10.22
N ALA A 263 5.04 -0.02 -9.02
CA ALA A 263 4.25 -0.39 -7.85
C ALA A 263 3.33 -1.60 -8.12
N ILE A 264 3.74 -2.52 -8.98
CA ILE A 264 3.00 -3.77 -9.23
C ILE A 264 3.74 -4.90 -8.52
N LEU A 265 3.05 -5.58 -7.60
CA LEU A 265 3.63 -6.69 -6.86
C LEU A 265 3.33 -8.02 -7.58
N LEU A 266 4.34 -8.54 -8.27
CA LEU A 266 4.29 -9.86 -8.90
C LEU A 266 4.73 -10.95 -7.90
N PRO A 267 3.92 -11.98 -7.69
CA PRO A 267 4.30 -13.05 -6.80
C PRO A 267 5.31 -13.98 -7.46
N TRP A 268 6.51 -14.05 -6.89
CA TRP A 268 7.59 -14.84 -7.46
C TRP A 268 7.72 -16.21 -6.79
N LEU A 269 7.63 -16.26 -5.45
CA LEU A 269 7.98 -17.46 -4.68
C LEU A 269 7.08 -18.67 -4.98
N LEU A 270 5.76 -18.56 -4.76
CA LEU A 270 4.84 -19.69 -4.93
C LEU A 270 4.71 -20.15 -6.39
N PRO A 271 4.61 -19.26 -7.40
CA PRO A 271 4.62 -19.68 -8.79
C PRO A 271 5.91 -20.40 -9.18
N SER A 272 7.08 -19.86 -8.81
CA SER A 272 8.36 -20.53 -9.08
C SER A 272 8.43 -21.90 -8.40
N LEU A 273 8.04 -22.00 -7.13
CA LEU A 273 8.02 -23.26 -6.40
C LEU A 273 7.08 -24.28 -7.05
N THR A 274 5.89 -23.86 -7.49
CA THR A 274 4.94 -24.72 -8.21
C THR A 274 5.56 -25.27 -9.50
N PHE A 275 6.19 -24.40 -10.29
CA PHE A 275 6.89 -24.79 -11.51
C PHE A 275 7.98 -25.84 -11.25
N TRP A 276 8.82 -25.61 -10.23
CA TRP A 276 9.92 -26.51 -9.89
C TRP A 276 9.46 -27.84 -9.29
N ILE A 277 8.34 -27.87 -8.55
CA ILE A 277 7.75 -29.12 -8.06
C ILE A 277 7.41 -30.06 -9.23
N TYR A 278 6.79 -29.53 -10.30
CA TYR A 278 6.46 -30.35 -11.48
C TYR A 278 7.72 -30.98 -12.10
N ILE A 279 8.76 -30.17 -12.31
CA ILE A 279 10.04 -30.65 -12.86
C ILE A 279 10.70 -31.67 -11.93
N PHE A 280 10.72 -31.40 -10.62
CA PHE A 280 11.32 -32.28 -9.63
C PHE A 280 10.64 -33.65 -9.57
N LEU A 281 9.31 -33.69 -9.54
CA LEU A 281 8.54 -34.93 -9.55
C LEU A 281 8.80 -35.77 -10.81
N TYR A 282 8.92 -35.14 -11.97
CA TYR A 282 9.28 -35.81 -13.21
C TYR A 282 10.67 -36.47 -13.14
N LEU A 283 11.66 -35.75 -12.60
CA LEU A 283 13.03 -36.26 -12.49
C LEU A 283 13.16 -37.43 -11.50
N ILE A 284 12.36 -37.45 -10.44
CA ILE A 284 12.32 -38.58 -9.49
C ILE A 284 11.68 -39.81 -10.13
N ASN A 285 10.48 -39.67 -10.70
CA ASN A 285 9.73 -40.82 -11.20
C ASN A 285 10.48 -41.58 -12.31
N ARG A 286 11.25 -40.89 -13.15
CA ARG A 286 12.05 -41.52 -14.20
C ARG A 286 13.23 -42.35 -13.66
N LYS A 287 13.77 -42.02 -12.49
CA LYS A 287 14.86 -42.81 -11.87
C LYS A 287 14.37 -44.12 -11.25
N SER A 288 13.07 -44.25 -10.97
CA SER A 288 12.48 -45.46 -10.38
C SER A 288 12.10 -46.53 -11.42
N THR A 289 12.22 -46.25 -12.71
CA THR A 289 11.78 -47.13 -13.81
C THR A 289 12.94 -47.83 -14.54
N TYR A 290 14.15 -47.75 -14.00
CA TYR A 290 15.33 -48.51 -14.42
C TYR A 290 15.80 -49.40 -13.27
#